data_AF-A0A117R2L7-F1
#
_entry.id   AF-A0A117R2L7-F1
#
_cell.length_a   1.000
_cell.length_b   1.000
_cell.length_c   1.000
_cell.angle_alpha   90.00
_cell.angle_beta   90.00
_cell.angle_gamma   90.00
#
_symmetry.space_group_name_H-M   'P 1'
#
loop_
_entity.id
_entity.type
_entity.pdbx_description
1 polymer ?
#
loop_
_entity_poly.entity_id
_entity_poly.type
_entity_poly.pdbx_seq_one_letter_code
_entity_poly.pdbx_strand_id
1 'polypeptide(L)'
;MALLADPDAPTEIAQRMARTLSARLADKSDQGRRFDVEVVSEPFTSGTEDPPTLMRRIMDRGSAENWDIVVALTDLPLHSRGRRLAVNLNHAHGLALLSLPSLGGLRLQTRARRAVEEAVLGLAGPHTTGAEGPPRSQPLEKGTDDLRYVVSGPRGYLRVLLGMVRANRPWRLVPGLSKALAAALATGAVATVNSTVWILAASLSTPRLVIAMVGSVALMIGWLIVDADLWHRSAESSPEARQRARLYNTSTVMTVGIGVLVCYVGLMVINWVWALFILNDQVFASATRSPLHAEEYWTLSWFVASVATVGGALGSGLESDEAIRAAAYSKREQERRRTLQDDHGDQPSK
;
A
#
# COMPACT_ATOMS: atom_id res chain seq x y z
N MET A 1 -16.56 -24.86 -3.07
CA MET A 1 -16.32 -23.47 -3.54
C MET A 1 -14.84 -23.15 -3.43
N ALA A 2 -14.33 -22.24 -4.26
CA ALA A 2 -12.92 -21.82 -4.22
C ALA A 2 -12.77 -20.32 -3.96
N LEU A 3 -11.76 -19.98 -3.14
CA LEU A 3 -11.21 -18.64 -3.03
C LEU A 3 -9.95 -18.58 -3.90
N LEU A 4 -10.07 -17.98 -5.07
CA LEU A 4 -8.94 -17.73 -5.95
C LEU A 4 -8.28 -16.41 -5.53
N ALA A 5 -7.01 -16.40 -5.16
CA ALA A 5 -6.39 -15.21 -4.61
C ALA A 5 -5.08 -14.88 -5.33
N ASP A 6 -4.88 -13.59 -5.62
CA ASP A 6 -3.57 -13.10 -6.02
C ASP A 6 -2.54 -13.39 -4.89
N PRO A 7 -1.25 -13.59 -5.22
CA PRO A 7 -0.20 -13.85 -4.24
C PRO A 7 -0.09 -12.77 -3.14
N ASP A 8 0.52 -13.13 -2.00
CA ASP A 8 0.74 -12.30 -0.81
C ASP A 8 -0.54 -11.93 -0.03
N ALA A 9 -0.88 -10.63 0.02
CA ALA A 9 -1.90 -10.11 0.92
C ALA A 9 -3.32 -10.68 0.64
N PRO A 10 -3.77 -10.82 -0.63
CA PRO A 10 -5.04 -11.47 -0.93
C PRO A 10 -5.05 -12.94 -0.49
N THR A 11 -3.97 -13.68 -0.75
CA THR A 11 -3.81 -15.07 -0.31
C THR A 11 -3.83 -15.21 1.22
N GLU A 12 -3.10 -14.37 1.96
CA GLU A 12 -3.13 -14.36 3.43
C GLU A 12 -4.53 -14.06 3.99
N ILE A 13 -5.30 -13.20 3.31
CA ILE A 13 -6.68 -12.87 3.69
C ILE A 13 -7.60 -14.06 3.41
N ALA A 14 -7.48 -14.68 2.23
CA ALA A 14 -8.26 -15.85 1.84
C ALA A 14 -8.01 -17.04 2.79
N GLN A 15 -6.74 -17.37 3.07
CA GLN A 15 -6.37 -18.43 4.01
C GLN A 15 -6.91 -18.21 5.42
N ARG A 16 -6.83 -16.98 5.94
CA ARG A 16 -7.42 -16.65 7.25
C ARG A 16 -8.93 -16.73 7.24
N MET A 17 -9.56 -16.31 6.15
CA MET A 17 -11.01 -16.33 5.99
C MET A 17 -11.55 -17.75 5.93
N ALA A 18 -10.92 -18.62 5.12
CA ALA A 18 -11.33 -20.01 4.89
C ALA A 18 -11.52 -20.79 6.20
N ARG A 19 -10.70 -20.52 7.24
CA ARG A 19 -10.81 -21.14 8.57
C ARG A 19 -12.17 -20.96 9.25
N THR A 20 -12.90 -19.89 8.93
CA THR A 20 -14.20 -19.57 9.56
C THR A 20 -15.35 -19.51 8.56
N LEU A 21 -15.05 -19.44 7.27
CA LEU A 21 -16.03 -19.11 6.24
C LEU A 21 -17.08 -20.21 6.07
N SER A 22 -16.68 -21.48 6.06
CA SER A 22 -17.60 -22.62 5.96
C SER A 22 -18.68 -22.60 7.05
N ALA A 23 -18.29 -22.43 8.31
CA ALA A 23 -19.21 -22.39 9.44
C ALA A 23 -20.16 -21.19 9.36
N ARG A 24 -19.65 -20.02 8.96
CA ARG A 24 -20.47 -18.79 8.86
C ARG A 24 -21.43 -18.80 7.68
N LEU A 25 -21.06 -19.43 6.56
CA LEU A 25 -21.95 -19.60 5.42
C LEU A 25 -23.05 -20.61 5.73
N ALA A 26 -22.72 -21.70 6.44
CA ALA A 26 -23.70 -22.69 6.89
C ALA A 26 -24.73 -22.07 7.86
N ASP A 27 -24.29 -21.27 8.83
CA ASP A 27 -25.14 -20.57 9.81
C ASP A 27 -26.11 -19.56 9.15
N LYS A 28 -25.69 -18.96 8.03
CA LYS A 28 -26.47 -17.96 7.28
C LYS A 28 -27.29 -18.54 6.13
N SER A 29 -27.12 -19.81 5.81
CA SER A 29 -27.83 -20.45 4.71
C SER A 29 -29.11 -21.07 5.24
N ASP A 30 -30.26 -20.58 4.77
CA ASP A 30 -31.58 -21.09 5.15
C ASP A 30 -31.82 -22.56 4.76
N GLN A 31 -30.92 -23.18 3.98
CA GLN A 31 -31.11 -24.50 3.37
C GLN A 31 -30.20 -25.60 3.91
N GLY A 32 -29.48 -25.38 5.02
CA GLY A 32 -28.60 -26.40 5.60
C GLY A 32 -27.47 -26.85 4.65
N ARG A 33 -27.07 -25.98 3.72
CA ARG A 33 -26.03 -26.29 2.73
C ARG A 33 -24.66 -26.37 3.41
N ARG A 34 -23.87 -27.37 3.00
CA ARG A 34 -22.47 -27.51 3.42
C ARG A 34 -21.57 -26.79 2.43
N PHE A 35 -20.75 -25.87 2.92
CA PHE A 35 -19.78 -25.15 2.12
C PHE A 35 -18.38 -25.68 2.41
N ASP A 36 -17.78 -26.35 1.43
CA ASP A 36 -16.34 -26.64 1.45
C ASP A 36 -15.58 -25.50 0.75
N VAL A 37 -14.51 -25.04 1.39
CA VAL A 37 -13.77 -23.83 0.99
C VAL A 37 -12.32 -24.19 0.74
N GLU A 38 -11.95 -24.22 -0.53
CA GLU A 38 -10.56 -24.35 -0.98
C GLU A 38 -9.95 -22.96 -1.22
N VAL A 39 -8.66 -22.79 -0.96
CA VAL A 39 -7.93 -21.55 -1.26
C VAL A 39 -6.84 -21.86 -2.28
N VAL A 40 -6.90 -21.20 -3.42
CA VAL A 40 -5.91 -21.34 -4.50
C VAL A 40 -5.21 -20.00 -4.70
N SER A 41 -3.88 -20.01 -4.56
CA SER A 41 -3.03 -18.84 -4.74
C SER A 41 -2.39 -18.88 -6.11
N GLU A 42 -2.82 -18.00 -7.02
CA GLU A 42 -2.25 -17.88 -8.37
C GLU A 42 -2.33 -16.44 -8.88
N PRO A 43 -1.37 -15.99 -9.71
CA PRO A 43 -1.34 -14.63 -10.24
C PRO A 43 -2.32 -14.46 -11.42
N PHE A 44 -3.62 -14.72 -11.21
CA PHE A 44 -4.65 -14.68 -12.26
C PHE A 44 -4.80 -13.29 -12.91
N THR A 45 -4.35 -12.26 -12.22
CA THR A 45 -4.36 -10.87 -12.66
C THR A 45 -3.06 -10.40 -13.34
N SER A 46 -2.12 -11.30 -13.62
CA SER A 46 -0.86 -10.94 -14.30
C SER A 46 -1.10 -10.48 -15.74
N GLY A 47 -0.47 -9.37 -16.15
CA GLY A 47 -0.54 -8.88 -17.54
C GLY A 47 -1.87 -8.26 -17.98
N THR A 48 -2.89 -8.18 -17.12
CA THR A 48 -4.12 -7.44 -17.43
C THR A 48 -4.78 -6.93 -16.16
N GLU A 49 -5.42 -5.77 -16.29
CA GLU A 49 -6.17 -5.16 -15.20
C GLU A 49 -7.61 -4.82 -15.59
N ASP A 50 -8.05 -5.35 -16.73
CA ASP A 50 -9.37 -5.19 -17.30
C ASP A 50 -10.35 -6.21 -16.68
N PRO A 51 -11.41 -5.79 -15.98
CA PRO A 51 -12.31 -6.72 -15.27
C PRO A 51 -12.97 -7.80 -16.15
N PRO A 52 -13.46 -7.52 -17.38
CA PRO A 52 -13.91 -8.55 -18.31
C PRO A 52 -12.87 -9.62 -18.61
N THR A 53 -11.63 -9.21 -18.92
CA THR A 53 -10.53 -10.13 -19.18
C THR A 53 -10.20 -10.99 -17.95
N LEU A 54 -10.20 -10.38 -16.76
CA LEU A 54 -10.01 -11.10 -15.49
C LEU A 54 -11.14 -12.11 -15.24
N MET A 55 -12.39 -11.72 -15.47
CA MET A 55 -13.54 -12.60 -15.29
C MET A 55 -13.47 -13.83 -16.21
N ARG A 56 -13.02 -13.64 -17.46
CA ARG A 56 -12.78 -14.74 -18.40
C ARG A 56 -11.71 -15.70 -17.90
N ARG A 57 -10.58 -15.20 -17.39
CA ARG A 57 -9.53 -16.07 -16.83
C ARG A 57 -10.00 -16.87 -15.61
N ILE A 58 -10.79 -16.24 -14.73
CA ILE A 58 -11.37 -16.92 -13.57
C ILE A 58 -12.34 -18.01 -14.03
N MET A 59 -13.13 -17.75 -15.07
CA MET A 59 -14.04 -18.71 -15.68
C MET A 59 -13.28 -19.90 -16.30
N ASP A 60 -12.25 -19.62 -17.11
CA ASP A 60 -11.42 -20.64 -17.74
C ASP A 60 -10.76 -21.52 -16.68
N ARG A 61 -10.19 -20.92 -15.62
CA ARG A 61 -9.60 -21.66 -14.50
C ARG A 61 -10.62 -22.47 -13.71
N GLY A 62 -11.81 -21.89 -13.45
CA GLY A 62 -12.87 -22.52 -12.69
C GLY A 62 -13.51 -23.70 -13.43
N SER A 63 -13.61 -23.63 -14.76
CA SER A 63 -14.11 -24.73 -15.59
C SER A 63 -13.16 -25.92 -15.70
N ALA A 64 -11.88 -25.73 -15.39
CA ALA A 64 -10.90 -26.81 -15.31
C ALA A 64 -11.02 -27.64 -14.01
N GLU A 65 -11.82 -27.18 -13.05
CA GLU A 65 -12.03 -27.81 -11.74
C GLU A 65 -13.53 -28.00 -11.48
N ASN A 66 -13.90 -28.80 -10.48
CA ASN A 66 -15.29 -29.00 -10.08
C ASN A 66 -15.74 -27.99 -9.00
N TRP A 67 -15.57 -26.68 -9.26
CA TRP A 67 -15.95 -25.64 -8.30
C TRP A 67 -17.32 -25.03 -8.64
N ASP A 68 -18.29 -25.13 -7.71
CA ASP A 68 -19.64 -24.57 -7.91
C ASP A 68 -19.67 -23.03 -7.88
N ILE A 69 -18.81 -22.43 -7.05
CA ILE A 69 -18.69 -20.99 -6.85
C ILE A 69 -17.21 -20.65 -6.73
N VAL A 70 -16.77 -19.65 -7.47
CA VAL A 70 -15.40 -19.13 -7.42
C VAL A 70 -15.43 -17.66 -7.01
N VAL A 71 -14.77 -17.33 -5.90
CA VAL A 71 -14.59 -15.96 -5.45
C VAL A 71 -13.13 -15.58 -5.60
N ALA A 72 -12.84 -14.71 -6.57
CA ALA A 72 -11.52 -14.19 -6.84
C ALA A 72 -11.23 -12.94 -5.98
N LEU A 73 -10.08 -12.91 -5.29
CA LEU A 73 -9.61 -11.80 -4.47
C LEU A 73 -8.36 -11.19 -5.12
N THR A 74 -8.42 -9.89 -5.41
CA THR A 74 -7.30 -9.15 -6.00
C THR A 74 -6.90 -7.92 -5.18
N ASP A 75 -5.61 -7.60 -5.23
CA ASP A 75 -5.06 -6.33 -4.75
C ASP A 75 -5.16 -5.20 -5.80
N LEU A 76 -5.79 -5.43 -6.97
CA LEU A 76 -6.07 -4.37 -7.95
C LEU A 76 -7.12 -3.39 -7.46
N PRO A 77 -6.91 -2.08 -7.65
CA PRO A 77 -8.01 -1.13 -7.70
C PRO A 77 -8.76 -1.30 -9.03
N LEU A 78 -9.87 -2.06 -9.00
CA LEU A 78 -10.68 -2.31 -10.20
C LEU A 78 -11.50 -1.07 -10.57
N HIS A 79 -11.57 -0.78 -11.87
CA HIS A 79 -12.34 0.32 -12.43
C HIS A 79 -13.24 -0.19 -13.56
N SER A 80 -14.43 0.38 -13.69
CA SER A 80 -15.30 0.18 -14.84
C SER A 80 -16.11 1.44 -15.11
N ARG A 81 -16.10 1.93 -16.36
CA ARG A 81 -16.82 3.13 -16.81
C ARG A 81 -16.58 4.35 -15.89
N GLY A 82 -15.31 4.62 -15.58
CA GLY A 82 -14.91 5.71 -14.69
C GLY A 82 -15.27 5.55 -13.19
N ARG A 83 -15.83 4.41 -12.78
CA ARG A 83 -16.21 4.13 -11.39
C ARG A 83 -15.38 3.00 -10.79
N ARG A 84 -15.11 3.08 -9.49
CA ARG A 84 -14.31 2.07 -8.76
C ARG A 84 -15.20 0.91 -8.32
N LEU A 85 -14.75 -0.29 -8.63
CA LEU A 85 -15.47 -1.54 -8.39
C LEU A 85 -14.91 -2.22 -7.14
N ALA A 86 -15.78 -2.57 -6.20
CA ALA A 86 -15.41 -3.40 -5.05
C ALA A 86 -15.70 -4.88 -5.29
N VAL A 87 -16.83 -5.19 -5.95
CA VAL A 87 -17.28 -6.55 -6.27
C VAL A 87 -17.86 -6.57 -7.69
N ASN A 88 -17.50 -7.57 -8.49
CA ASN A 88 -18.17 -7.96 -9.73
C ASN A 88 -18.77 -9.37 -9.59
N LEU A 89 -19.98 -9.65 -10.09
CA LEU A 89 -20.71 -10.89 -9.82
C LEU A 89 -21.39 -11.45 -11.08
N ASN A 90 -20.83 -12.52 -11.63
CA ASN A 90 -21.43 -13.26 -12.74
C ASN A 90 -22.25 -14.44 -12.21
N HIS A 91 -23.56 -14.24 -12.11
CA HIS A 91 -24.49 -15.26 -11.59
C HIS A 91 -24.61 -16.46 -12.52
N ALA A 92 -24.46 -16.27 -13.84
CA ALA A 92 -24.57 -17.36 -14.81
C ALA A 92 -23.48 -18.43 -14.64
N HIS A 93 -22.32 -18.05 -14.08
CA HIS A 93 -21.16 -18.93 -13.91
C HIS A 93 -20.73 -19.09 -12.44
N GLY A 94 -21.49 -18.55 -11.48
CA GLY A 94 -21.12 -18.63 -10.06
C GLY A 94 -19.82 -17.91 -9.70
N LEU A 95 -19.47 -16.82 -10.40
CA LEU A 95 -18.18 -16.13 -10.24
C LEU A 95 -18.33 -14.79 -9.51
N ALA A 96 -17.40 -14.50 -8.61
CA ALA A 96 -17.24 -13.20 -7.98
C ALA A 96 -15.80 -12.70 -8.12
N LEU A 97 -15.61 -11.41 -8.42
CA LEU A 97 -14.30 -10.76 -8.41
C LEU A 97 -14.29 -9.61 -7.41
N LEU A 98 -13.41 -9.68 -6.41
CA LEU A 98 -13.34 -8.78 -5.27
C LEU A 98 -12.06 -7.96 -5.28
N SER A 99 -12.19 -6.63 -5.34
CA SER A 99 -11.08 -5.68 -5.20
C SER A 99 -10.88 -5.32 -3.72
N LEU A 100 -9.81 -5.84 -3.12
CA LEU A 100 -9.48 -5.56 -1.72
C LEU A 100 -9.19 -4.08 -1.42
N PRO A 101 -8.47 -3.33 -2.28
CA PRO A 101 -8.23 -1.91 -2.03
C PRO A 101 -9.53 -1.11 -1.90
N SER A 102 -10.56 -1.46 -2.68
CA SER A 102 -11.87 -0.81 -2.65
C SER A 102 -12.61 -0.97 -1.30
N LEU A 103 -12.23 -1.97 -0.49
CA LEU A 103 -12.76 -2.17 0.86
C LEU A 103 -12.08 -1.28 1.91
N GLY A 104 -10.91 -0.73 1.58
CA GLY A 104 -10.13 0.23 2.36
C GLY A 104 -9.16 -0.35 3.41
N GLY A 105 -8.39 0.53 4.05
CA GLY A 105 -7.30 0.13 4.95
C GLY A 105 -7.69 -0.29 6.39
N LEU A 106 -8.89 0.05 6.85
CA LEU A 106 -9.36 -0.25 8.22
C LEU A 106 -10.32 -1.45 8.22
N ARG A 107 -10.09 -2.40 9.15
CA ARG A 107 -10.89 -3.64 9.28
C ARG A 107 -11.04 -4.41 7.96
N LEU A 108 -10.00 -4.38 7.12
CA LEU A 108 -10.00 -5.01 5.78
C LEU A 108 -10.43 -6.48 5.85
N GLN A 109 -9.90 -7.26 6.79
CA GLN A 109 -10.27 -8.67 6.96
C GLN A 109 -11.77 -8.86 7.23
N THR A 110 -12.34 -8.05 8.13
CA THR A 110 -13.78 -8.12 8.45
C THR A 110 -14.63 -7.71 7.26
N ARG A 111 -14.22 -6.68 6.51
CA ARG A 111 -14.94 -6.19 5.32
C ARG A 111 -14.84 -7.17 4.15
N ALA A 112 -13.65 -7.71 3.89
CA ALA A 112 -13.43 -8.72 2.87
C ALA A 112 -14.28 -9.96 3.16
N ARG A 113 -14.25 -10.46 4.41
CA ARG A 113 -15.09 -11.59 4.80
C ARG A 113 -16.58 -11.33 4.61
N ARG A 114 -17.08 -10.15 5.00
CA ARG A 114 -18.49 -9.78 4.78
C ARG A 114 -18.83 -9.74 3.28
N ALA A 115 -17.97 -9.15 2.46
CA ALA A 115 -18.21 -9.05 1.03
C ALA A 115 -18.17 -10.43 0.35
N VAL A 116 -17.27 -11.32 0.77
CA VAL A 116 -17.25 -12.73 0.31
C VAL A 116 -18.51 -13.47 0.77
N GLU A 117 -18.94 -13.31 2.02
CA GLU A 117 -20.18 -13.91 2.52
C GLU A 117 -21.40 -13.44 1.71
N GLU A 118 -21.52 -12.13 1.46
CA GLU A 118 -22.60 -11.55 0.65
C GLU A 118 -22.54 -12.03 -0.82
N ALA A 119 -21.34 -12.12 -1.41
CA ALA A 119 -21.16 -12.62 -2.77
C ALA A 119 -21.56 -14.09 -2.90
N VAL A 120 -21.09 -14.95 -1.98
CA VAL A 120 -21.39 -16.39 -2.02
C VAL A 120 -22.88 -16.62 -1.77
N LEU A 121 -23.48 -15.95 -0.79
CA LEU A 121 -24.93 -16.09 -0.54
C LEU A 121 -25.77 -15.57 -1.71
N GLY A 122 -25.35 -14.48 -2.36
CA GLY A 122 -26.02 -13.96 -3.56
C GLY A 122 -25.92 -14.90 -4.76
N LEU A 123 -24.77 -15.54 -4.96
CA LEU A 123 -24.56 -16.52 -6.04
C LEU A 123 -25.23 -17.88 -5.74
N ALA A 124 -25.36 -18.24 -4.46
CA ALA A 124 -25.98 -19.48 -4.02
C ALA A 124 -27.52 -19.38 -3.92
N GLY A 125 -28.07 -18.17 -3.74
CA GLY A 125 -29.51 -17.93 -3.64
C GLY A 125 -30.25 -18.19 -4.96
N PRO A 126 -31.57 -18.47 -4.92
CA PRO A 126 -32.39 -18.50 -6.13
C PRO A 126 -32.25 -17.18 -6.88
N HIS A 127 -32.24 -17.19 -8.22
CA HIS A 127 -32.27 -15.98 -9.04
C HIS A 127 -33.55 -15.18 -8.76
N THR A 128 -33.57 -14.38 -7.70
CA THR A 128 -34.68 -13.45 -7.44
C THR A 128 -34.44 -12.22 -8.30
N THR A 129 -34.96 -12.28 -9.52
CA THR A 129 -35.36 -11.09 -10.28
C THR A 129 -36.43 -10.34 -9.47
N GLY A 130 -36.00 -9.55 -8.50
CA GLY A 130 -36.85 -8.59 -7.78
C GLY A 130 -36.99 -8.80 -6.27
N ALA A 131 -37.16 -7.67 -5.58
CA ALA A 131 -37.56 -7.45 -4.19
C ALA A 131 -36.48 -7.46 -3.07
N GLU A 132 -36.10 -6.23 -2.70
CA GLU A 132 -36.01 -5.68 -1.33
C GLU A 132 -35.40 -6.52 -0.19
N GLY A 133 -34.12 -6.28 0.08
CA GLY A 133 -33.49 -6.44 1.40
C GLY A 133 -33.00 -5.08 1.93
N PRO A 134 -32.82 -4.90 3.26
CA PRO A 134 -32.79 -3.59 3.90
C PRO A 134 -31.57 -2.74 3.50
N PRO A 135 -31.71 -1.39 3.46
CA PRO A 135 -30.78 -0.52 2.76
C PRO A 135 -29.54 -0.23 3.61
N ARG A 136 -28.36 -0.62 3.13
CA ARG A 136 -27.11 0.03 3.57
C ARG A 136 -26.07 0.07 2.45
N SER A 137 -25.86 1.29 1.94
CA SER A 137 -24.70 1.80 1.17
C SER A 137 -24.85 1.93 -0.36
N GLN A 138 -25.60 2.95 -0.81
CA GLN A 138 -25.47 3.67 -2.11
C GLN A 138 -25.66 2.89 -3.44
N PRO A 139 -26.14 3.55 -4.51
CA PRO A 139 -27.02 2.93 -5.48
C PRO A 139 -26.31 1.95 -6.41
N LEU A 140 -26.96 0.79 -6.52
CA LEU A 140 -26.66 -0.37 -7.34
C LEU A 140 -27.06 -0.07 -8.79
N GLU A 141 -26.10 0.13 -9.70
CA GLU A 141 -26.42 0.11 -11.14
C GLU A 141 -26.52 -1.34 -11.60
N LYS A 142 -27.75 -1.79 -11.89
CA LYS A 142 -27.99 -3.03 -12.64
C LYS A 142 -27.59 -2.79 -14.10
N GLY A 143 -26.36 -3.17 -14.45
CA GLY A 143 -26.03 -3.55 -15.82
C GLY A 143 -26.56 -4.97 -16.07
N THR A 144 -26.95 -5.25 -17.31
CA THR A 144 -27.82 -6.35 -17.77
C THR A 144 -27.49 -7.80 -17.38
N ASP A 145 -26.51 -8.10 -16.50
CA ASP A 145 -26.39 -9.44 -15.86
C ASP A 145 -25.39 -9.49 -14.66
N ASP A 146 -24.94 -8.35 -14.12
CA ASP A 146 -23.73 -8.31 -13.27
C ASP A 146 -23.94 -7.33 -12.09
N LEU A 147 -23.97 -7.85 -10.84
CA LEU A 147 -24.21 -7.04 -9.65
C LEU A 147 -22.90 -6.34 -9.21
N ARG A 148 -22.82 -5.01 -9.40
CA ARG A 148 -21.60 -4.22 -9.16
C ARG A 148 -21.69 -3.37 -7.90
N TYR A 149 -20.82 -3.61 -6.92
CA TYR A 149 -20.62 -2.68 -5.82
C TYR A 149 -19.69 -1.55 -6.25
N VAL A 150 -20.26 -0.35 -6.43
CA VAL A 150 -19.54 0.84 -6.88
C VAL A 150 -19.26 1.78 -5.71
N VAL A 151 -17.98 2.16 -5.52
CA VAL A 151 -17.60 3.13 -4.50
C VAL A 151 -17.47 4.54 -5.10
N SER A 152 -18.56 5.30 -5.05
CA SER A 152 -18.64 6.67 -5.59
C SER A 152 -18.08 7.74 -4.64
N GLY A 153 -17.58 8.85 -5.21
CA GLY A 153 -17.21 10.07 -4.48
C GLY A 153 -15.79 10.13 -3.86
N PRO A 154 -15.45 11.26 -3.21
CA PRO A 154 -14.11 11.53 -2.67
C PRO A 154 -13.73 10.61 -1.49
N ARG A 155 -14.71 10.21 -0.68
CA ARG A 155 -14.51 9.22 0.40
C ARG A 155 -14.17 7.83 -0.15
N GLY A 156 -14.70 7.48 -1.32
CA GLY A 156 -14.34 6.25 -2.01
C GLY A 156 -12.90 6.25 -2.50
N TYR A 157 -12.45 7.39 -3.04
CA TYR A 157 -11.08 7.59 -3.49
C TYR A 157 -10.08 7.47 -2.32
N LEU A 158 -10.33 8.17 -1.21
CA LEU A 158 -9.50 8.07 -0.01
C LEU A 158 -9.47 6.66 0.56
N ARG A 159 -10.60 5.96 0.54
CA ARG A 159 -10.70 4.56 0.99
C ARG A 159 -9.80 3.66 0.16
N VAL A 160 -9.83 3.79 -1.17
CA VAL A 160 -8.99 3.00 -2.09
C VAL A 160 -7.52 3.31 -1.87
N LEU A 161 -7.14 4.59 -1.78
CA LEU A 161 -5.76 4.98 -1.47
C LEU A 161 -5.26 4.36 -0.16
N LEU A 162 -6.04 4.47 0.92
CA LEU A 162 -5.67 3.85 2.20
C LEU A 162 -5.58 2.31 2.11
N GLY A 163 -6.41 1.69 1.26
CA GLY A 163 -6.34 0.27 0.96
C GLY A 163 -5.03 -0.09 0.25
N MET A 164 -4.66 0.66 -0.78
CA MET A 164 -3.43 0.48 -1.55
C MET A 164 -2.17 0.75 -0.70
N VAL A 165 -2.14 1.85 0.05
CA VAL A 165 -1.02 2.17 0.97
C VAL A 165 -0.80 1.05 1.97
N ARG A 166 -1.87 0.48 2.53
CA ARG A 166 -1.76 -0.66 3.44
C ARG A 166 -1.28 -1.93 2.73
N ALA A 167 -1.76 -2.19 1.51
CA ALA A 167 -1.32 -3.32 0.71
C ALA A 167 0.19 -3.27 0.45
N ASN A 168 0.74 -2.07 0.23
CA ASN A 168 2.17 -1.83 0.05
C ASN A 168 3.01 -1.94 1.34
N ARG A 169 2.40 -2.22 2.51
CA ARG A 169 3.07 -2.44 3.82
C ARG A 169 4.24 -1.47 4.08
N PRO A 170 3.99 -0.17 4.35
CA PRO A 170 5.02 0.88 4.40
C PRO A 170 6.13 0.63 5.43
N TRP A 171 5.87 -0.17 6.47
CA TRP A 171 6.88 -0.58 7.45
C TRP A 171 7.97 -1.50 6.89
N ARG A 172 7.75 -2.15 5.74
CA ARG A 172 8.80 -2.95 5.07
C ARG A 172 9.88 -2.09 4.40
N LEU A 173 9.67 -0.79 4.25
CA LEU A 173 10.68 0.17 3.76
C LEU A 173 11.89 0.25 4.68
N VAL A 174 11.70 0.12 6.00
CA VAL A 174 12.77 0.25 6.99
C VAL A 174 13.89 -0.80 6.76
N PRO A 175 13.61 -2.13 6.75
CA PRO A 175 14.64 -3.12 6.46
C PRO A 175 15.17 -3.06 5.02
N GLY A 176 14.36 -2.59 4.06
CA GLY A 176 14.78 -2.44 2.66
C GLY A 176 15.73 -1.26 2.38
N LEU A 177 15.94 -0.37 3.37
CA LEU A 177 16.77 0.83 3.27
C LEU A 177 17.93 0.80 4.28
N SER A 178 18.49 -0.38 4.52
CA SER A 178 19.50 -0.59 5.58
C SER A 178 20.72 0.32 5.43
N LYS A 179 21.21 0.54 4.20
CA LYS A 179 22.36 1.42 3.93
C LYS A 179 22.03 2.89 4.10
N ALA A 180 20.83 3.30 3.66
CA ALA A 180 20.31 4.64 3.89
C ALA A 180 20.19 4.95 5.39
N LEU A 181 19.65 4.01 6.17
CA LEU A 181 19.56 4.13 7.62
C LEU A 181 20.93 4.18 8.28
N ALA A 182 21.88 3.35 7.85
CA ALA A 182 23.25 3.39 8.35
C ALA A 182 23.92 4.76 8.07
N ALA A 183 23.77 5.29 6.85
CA ALA A 183 24.28 6.61 6.49
C ALA A 183 23.61 7.72 7.31
N ALA A 184 22.29 7.65 7.52
CA ALA A 184 21.55 8.62 8.33
C ALA A 184 22.01 8.58 9.80
N LEU A 185 22.16 7.40 10.38
CA LEU A 185 22.63 7.21 11.75
C LEU A 185 24.07 7.71 11.93
N ALA A 186 24.97 7.38 10.99
CA ALA A 186 26.34 7.90 10.99
C ALA A 186 26.36 9.43 10.90
N THR A 187 25.56 10.00 9.99
CA THR A 187 25.41 11.45 9.86
C THR A 187 24.88 12.08 11.15
N GLY A 188 23.87 11.49 11.77
CA GLY A 188 23.30 11.96 13.04
C GLY A 188 24.30 11.91 14.19
N ALA A 189 25.05 10.81 14.32
CA ALA A 189 26.08 10.65 15.34
C ALA A 189 27.19 11.72 15.20
N VAL A 190 27.72 11.90 13.98
CA VAL A 190 28.75 12.92 13.69
C VAL A 190 28.23 14.33 13.92
N ALA A 191 27.00 14.63 13.50
CA ALA A 191 26.41 15.94 13.69
C ALA A 191 26.16 16.25 15.17
N THR A 192 25.76 15.26 15.97
CA THR A 192 25.47 15.46 17.41
C THR A 192 26.73 15.76 18.21
N VAL A 193 27.91 15.31 17.81
CA VAL A 193 29.17 15.59 18.53
C VAL A 193 29.87 16.88 18.05
N ASN A 194 29.34 17.52 17.01
CA ASN A 194 29.99 18.66 16.38
C ASN A 194 29.48 19.99 16.98
N SER A 195 30.38 20.76 17.59
CA SER A 195 30.06 22.04 18.22
C SER A 195 29.49 23.08 17.24
N THR A 196 29.89 23.04 15.96
CA THR A 196 29.33 23.93 14.93
C THR A 196 27.84 23.65 14.71
N VAL A 197 27.43 22.38 14.79
CA VAL A 197 26.02 21.99 14.68
C VAL A 197 25.22 22.49 15.87
N TRP A 198 25.80 22.49 17.08
CA TRP A 198 25.16 23.03 18.28
C TRP A 198 24.90 24.53 18.15
N ILE A 199 25.91 25.28 17.69
CA ILE A 199 25.80 26.73 17.46
C ILE A 199 24.74 27.03 16.40
N LEU A 200 24.73 26.27 15.29
CA LEU A 200 23.71 26.42 14.27
C LEU A 200 22.32 26.13 14.83
N ALA A 201 22.13 25.01 15.53
CA ALA A 201 20.86 24.62 16.12
C ALA A 201 20.31 25.68 17.08
N ALA A 202 21.16 26.20 17.98
CA ALA A 202 20.78 27.24 18.95
C ALA A 202 20.36 28.57 18.27
N SER A 203 20.81 28.82 17.04
CA SER A 203 20.45 30.01 16.26
C SER A 203 19.18 29.84 15.41
N LEU A 204 18.62 28.64 15.33
CA LEU A 204 17.45 28.34 14.50
C LEU A 204 16.16 28.61 15.26
N SER A 205 15.26 29.36 14.62
CA SER A 205 13.88 29.50 15.08
C SER A 205 13.02 28.31 14.65
N THR A 206 11.92 28.09 15.36
CA THR A 206 10.95 27.01 15.06
C THR A 206 10.51 26.97 13.59
N PRO A 207 10.19 28.09 12.90
CA PRO A 207 9.84 28.05 11.46
C PRO A 207 10.97 27.51 10.58
N ARG A 208 12.24 27.83 10.90
CA ARG A 208 13.39 27.32 10.14
C ARG A 208 13.56 25.81 10.34
N LEU A 209 13.32 25.30 11.55
CA LEU A 209 13.33 23.86 11.82
C LEU A 209 12.22 23.13 11.06
N VAL A 210 11.02 23.69 11.03
CA VAL A 210 9.90 23.14 10.24
C VAL A 210 10.26 23.09 8.75
N ILE A 211 10.85 24.16 8.21
CA ILE A 211 11.31 24.18 6.80
C ILE A 211 12.39 23.12 6.56
N ALA A 212 13.36 22.97 7.46
CA ALA A 212 14.41 21.95 7.35
C ALA A 212 13.84 20.53 7.40
N MET A 213 12.86 20.27 8.27
CA MET A 213 12.15 18.99 8.34
C MET A 213 11.38 18.71 7.06
N VAL A 214 10.54 19.63 6.62
CA VAL A 214 9.72 19.45 5.40
C VAL A 214 10.63 19.28 4.19
N GLY A 215 11.69 20.10 4.07
CA GLY A 215 12.67 20.02 3.00
C GLY A 215 13.43 18.70 2.97
N SER A 216 13.93 18.23 4.12
CA SER A 216 14.65 16.94 4.21
C SER A 216 13.76 15.73 3.91
N VAL A 217 12.52 15.73 4.42
CA VAL A 217 11.53 14.68 4.11
C VAL A 217 11.16 14.70 2.62
N ALA A 218 10.90 15.87 2.05
CA ALA A 218 10.57 16.00 0.63
C ALA A 218 11.74 15.56 -0.27
N LEU A 219 12.97 15.93 0.10
CA LEU A 219 14.19 15.50 -0.60
C LEU A 219 14.35 13.98 -0.55
N MET A 220 14.18 13.35 0.62
CA MET A 220 14.27 11.90 0.76
C MET A 220 13.19 11.16 -0.04
N ILE A 221 11.94 11.64 0.00
CA ILE A 221 10.84 11.09 -0.81
C ILE A 221 11.17 11.23 -2.30
N GLY A 222 11.61 12.42 -2.74
CA GLY A 222 12.00 12.67 -4.13
C GLY A 222 13.15 11.77 -4.58
N TRP A 223 14.16 11.61 -3.73
CA TRP A 223 15.30 10.73 -3.99
C TRP A 223 14.84 9.29 -4.21
N LEU A 224 14.09 8.72 -3.27
CA LEU A 224 13.60 7.34 -3.38
C LEU A 224 12.70 7.12 -4.60
N ILE A 225 11.91 8.13 -5.01
CA ILE A 225 11.05 8.04 -6.18
C ILE A 225 11.87 8.02 -7.48
N VAL A 226 12.89 8.86 -7.58
CA VAL A 226 13.75 8.97 -8.77
C VAL A 226 14.68 7.77 -8.87
N ASP A 227 15.36 7.43 -7.78
CA ASP A 227 16.38 6.38 -7.71
C ASP A 227 15.80 5.00 -8.00
N ALA A 228 14.64 4.67 -7.44
CA ALA A 228 14.00 3.36 -7.64
C ALA A 228 12.97 3.31 -8.79
N ASP A 229 12.94 4.33 -9.67
CA ASP A 229 12.00 4.49 -10.79
C ASP A 229 10.54 4.16 -10.41
N LEU A 230 10.13 4.66 -9.24
CA LEU A 230 8.81 4.37 -8.67
C LEU A 230 7.68 5.14 -9.36
N TRP A 231 8.02 6.01 -10.30
CA TRP A 231 7.06 6.85 -11.00
C TRP A 231 6.45 6.10 -12.19
N HIS A 232 5.15 5.81 -12.11
CA HIS A 232 4.47 5.17 -13.23
C HIS A 232 4.13 6.21 -14.31
N ARG A 233 4.69 6.02 -15.52
CA ARG A 233 4.32 6.75 -16.74
C ARG A 233 3.52 5.80 -17.65
N SER A 234 2.24 6.10 -17.86
CA SER A 234 1.43 5.36 -18.83
C SER A 234 1.81 5.78 -20.25
N ALA A 235 2.18 4.81 -21.11
CA ALA A 235 2.43 5.04 -22.53
C ALA A 235 1.14 5.36 -23.32
N GLU A 236 -0.01 4.95 -22.79
CA GLU A 236 -1.32 5.19 -23.40
C GLU A 236 -1.90 6.55 -23.02
N SER A 237 -2.44 7.25 -24.02
CA SER A 237 -2.97 8.61 -23.89
C SER A 237 -4.42 8.69 -23.39
N SER A 238 -5.03 7.56 -23.00
CA SER A 238 -6.44 7.51 -22.62
C SER A 238 -6.70 8.22 -21.28
N PRO A 239 -7.87 8.88 -21.11
CA PRO A 239 -8.23 9.55 -19.85
C PRO A 239 -8.27 8.60 -18.65
N GLU A 240 -8.69 7.34 -18.86
CA GLU A 240 -8.76 6.32 -17.82
C GLU A 240 -7.36 5.86 -17.39
N ALA A 241 -6.42 5.70 -18.33
CA ALA A 241 -5.02 5.38 -18.03
C ALA A 241 -4.35 6.49 -17.19
N ARG A 242 -4.61 7.77 -17.49
CA ARG A 242 -4.09 8.90 -16.70
C ARG A 242 -4.65 8.94 -15.28
N GLN A 243 -5.95 8.71 -15.12
CA GLN A 243 -6.59 8.66 -13.79
C GLN A 243 -6.01 7.53 -12.94
N ARG A 244 -5.76 6.38 -13.57
CA ARG A 244 -5.13 5.21 -12.96
C ARG A 244 -3.68 5.48 -12.54
N ALA A 245 -2.87 6.05 -13.44
CA ALA A 245 -1.48 6.43 -13.15
C ALA A 245 -1.41 7.40 -11.97
N ARG A 246 -2.34 8.37 -11.90
CA ARG A 246 -2.44 9.29 -10.75
C ARG A 246 -2.76 8.56 -9.45
N LEU A 247 -3.65 7.57 -9.45
CA LEU A 247 -3.99 6.78 -8.26
C LEU A 247 -2.78 5.99 -7.77
N TYR A 248 -2.07 5.31 -8.68
CA TYR A 248 -0.85 4.57 -8.35
C TYR A 248 0.24 5.50 -7.79
N ASN A 249 0.58 6.57 -8.51
CA ASN A 249 1.63 7.49 -8.07
C ASN A 249 1.29 8.16 -6.74
N THR A 250 0.02 8.53 -6.52
CA THR A 250 -0.42 9.10 -5.23
C THR A 250 -0.28 8.10 -4.09
N SER A 251 -0.68 6.83 -4.31
CA SER A 251 -0.53 5.77 -3.31
C SER A 251 0.95 5.49 -3.01
N THR A 252 1.81 5.48 -4.03
CA THR A 252 3.25 5.28 -3.88
C THR A 252 3.86 6.40 -3.04
N VAL A 253 3.63 7.67 -3.41
CA VAL A 253 4.11 8.84 -2.67
C VAL A 253 3.63 8.80 -1.23
N MET A 254 2.36 8.46 -0.99
CA MET A 254 1.80 8.36 0.37
C MET A 254 2.46 7.23 1.17
N THR A 255 2.70 6.07 0.55
CA THR A 255 3.35 4.92 1.20
C THR A 255 4.79 5.23 1.57
N VAL A 256 5.57 5.73 0.61
CA VAL A 256 6.97 6.13 0.81
C VAL A 256 7.05 7.26 1.84
N GLY A 257 6.19 8.27 1.74
CA GLY A 257 6.13 9.38 2.69
C GLY A 257 5.83 8.93 4.12
N ILE A 258 4.90 7.99 4.33
CA ILE A 258 4.66 7.40 5.65
C ILE A 258 5.91 6.68 6.16
N GLY A 259 6.57 5.87 5.32
CA GLY A 259 7.81 5.19 5.69
C GLY A 259 8.92 6.17 6.10
N VAL A 260 9.15 7.21 5.29
CA VAL A 260 10.15 8.25 5.56
C VAL A 260 9.83 9.02 6.85
N LEU A 261 8.57 9.37 7.09
CA LEU A 261 8.16 10.05 8.32
C LEU A 261 8.39 9.19 9.57
N VAL A 262 8.09 7.89 9.49
CA VAL A 262 8.37 6.95 10.59
C VAL A 262 9.88 6.87 10.85
N CYS A 263 10.70 6.76 9.81
CA CYS A 263 12.16 6.78 9.94
C CYS A 263 12.66 8.10 10.54
N TYR A 264 12.12 9.24 10.08
CA TYR A 264 12.48 10.57 10.59
C TYR A 264 12.20 10.68 12.09
N VAL A 265 11.02 10.25 12.54
CA VAL A 265 10.67 10.24 13.97
C VAL A 265 11.59 9.29 14.74
N GLY A 266 11.93 8.13 14.17
CA GLY A 266 12.92 7.22 14.77
C GLY A 266 14.29 7.88 14.95
N LEU A 267 14.81 8.54 13.91
CA LEU A 267 16.07 9.29 13.96
C LEU A 267 16.02 10.42 15.00
N MET A 268 14.91 11.16 15.05
CA MET A 268 14.68 12.19 16.08
C MET A 268 14.82 11.61 17.49
N VAL A 269 14.12 10.50 17.79
CA VAL A 269 14.15 9.87 19.12
C VAL A 269 15.55 9.35 19.45
N ILE A 270 16.22 8.70 18.50
CA ILE A 270 17.59 8.20 18.68
C ILE A 270 18.55 9.36 18.95
N ASN A 271 18.50 10.42 18.16
CA ASN A 271 19.35 11.60 18.35
C ASN A 271 19.07 12.29 19.68
N TRP A 272 17.81 12.32 20.14
CA TRP A 272 17.47 12.88 21.44
C TRP A 272 18.05 12.07 22.61
N VAL A 273 17.94 10.75 22.56
CA VAL A 273 18.59 9.87 23.55
C VAL A 273 20.11 10.02 23.50
N TRP A 274 20.69 10.13 22.31
CA TRP A 274 22.12 10.31 22.11
C TRP A 274 22.61 11.67 22.65
N ALA A 275 21.85 12.72 22.40
CA ALA A 275 22.09 14.06 22.92
C ALA A 275 22.08 14.09 24.45
N LEU A 276 21.10 13.42 25.09
CA LEU A 276 21.05 13.26 26.55
C LEU A 276 22.28 12.55 27.13
N PHE A 277 22.87 11.62 26.38
CA PHE A 277 24.07 10.90 26.80
C PHE A 277 25.37 11.71 26.60
N ILE A 278 25.48 12.46 25.50
CA ILE A 278 26.72 13.14 25.11
C ILE A 278 26.85 14.56 25.67
N LEU A 279 25.75 15.32 25.68
CA LEU A 279 25.83 16.75 25.95
C LEU A 279 26.02 16.99 27.44
N ASN A 280 27.08 17.72 27.75
CA ASN A 280 27.35 18.28 29.05
C ASN A 280 27.04 19.78 29.04
N ASP A 281 26.31 20.26 30.04
CA ASP A 281 25.90 21.67 30.17
C ASP A 281 27.08 22.64 30.07
N GLN A 282 28.22 22.35 30.73
CA GLN A 282 29.40 23.23 30.69
C GLN A 282 30.00 23.33 29.28
N VAL A 283 30.11 22.18 28.58
CA VAL A 283 30.68 22.13 27.24
C VAL A 283 29.74 22.77 26.24
N PHE A 284 28.43 22.51 26.34
CA PHE A 284 27.43 23.10 25.46
C PHE A 284 27.33 24.62 25.66
N ALA A 285 27.26 25.09 26.91
CA ALA A 285 27.16 26.52 27.22
C ALA A 285 28.43 27.29 26.82
N SER A 286 29.61 26.68 26.93
CA SER A 286 30.84 27.31 26.44
C SER A 286 30.85 27.50 24.92
N ALA A 287 30.27 26.56 24.16
CA ALA A 287 30.18 26.63 22.70
C ALA A 287 29.06 27.57 22.22
N THR A 288 27.87 27.50 22.83
CA THR A 288 26.65 28.20 22.36
C THR A 288 26.33 29.49 23.09
N ARG A 289 27.02 29.77 24.21
CA ARG A 289 26.74 30.87 25.15
C ARG A 289 25.31 30.86 25.72
N SER A 290 24.66 29.70 25.72
CA SER A 290 23.30 29.49 26.23
C SER A 290 23.28 28.28 27.18
N PRO A 291 22.51 28.33 28.28
CA PRO A 291 22.36 27.18 29.17
C PRO A 291 21.70 25.99 28.45
N LEU A 292 22.01 24.77 28.88
CA LEU A 292 21.42 23.57 28.30
C LEU A 292 20.09 23.23 29.01
N HIS A 293 18.97 23.67 28.45
CA HIS A 293 17.63 23.28 28.91
C HIS A 293 17.03 22.19 28.00
N ALA A 294 15.82 21.73 28.36
CA ALA A 294 15.10 20.70 27.61
C ALA A 294 14.81 21.11 26.15
N GLU A 295 14.66 22.41 25.89
CA GLU A 295 14.37 22.95 24.55
C GLU A 295 15.56 22.78 23.61
N GLU A 296 16.80 22.93 24.10
CA GLU A 296 18.01 22.80 23.31
C GLU A 296 18.24 21.34 22.91
N TYR A 297 17.96 20.37 23.79
CA TYR A 297 17.97 18.96 23.43
C TYR A 297 16.97 18.66 22.30
N TRP A 298 15.74 19.18 22.41
CA TRP A 298 14.72 18.99 21.40
C TRP A 298 15.10 19.65 20.07
N THR A 299 15.53 20.91 20.10
CA THR A 299 15.91 21.71 18.93
C THR A 299 17.10 21.11 18.20
N LEU A 300 18.14 20.70 18.94
CA LEU A 300 19.30 20.03 18.37
C LEU A 300 18.91 18.70 17.73
N SER A 301 18.13 17.86 18.43
CA SER A 301 17.70 16.57 17.89
C SER A 301 16.87 16.72 16.63
N TRP A 302 16.02 17.76 16.58
CA TRP A 302 15.21 18.10 15.41
C TRP A 302 16.07 18.54 14.22
N PHE A 303 17.01 19.43 14.47
CA PHE A 303 17.93 19.87 13.44
C PHE A 303 18.78 18.70 12.92
N VAL A 304 19.38 17.91 13.82
CA VAL A 304 20.22 16.76 13.50
C VAL A 304 19.43 15.69 12.74
N ALA A 305 18.19 15.38 13.13
CA ALA A 305 17.34 14.44 12.39
C ALA A 305 17.08 14.89 10.95
N SER A 306 16.93 16.20 10.72
CA SER A 306 16.78 16.77 9.37
C SER A 306 18.05 16.61 8.53
N VAL A 307 19.22 16.88 9.11
CA VAL A 307 20.53 16.68 8.44
C VAL A 307 20.79 15.20 8.18
N ALA A 308 20.53 14.33 9.17
CA ALA A 308 20.65 12.88 9.06
C ALA A 308 19.75 12.31 7.96
N THR A 309 18.54 12.83 7.81
CA THR A 309 17.61 12.41 6.74
C THR A 309 18.18 12.71 5.35
N VAL A 310 18.84 13.86 5.18
CA VAL A 310 19.56 14.19 3.93
C VAL A 310 20.75 13.25 3.72
N GLY A 311 21.52 12.95 4.77
CA GLY A 311 22.60 11.94 4.71
C GLY A 311 22.08 10.54 4.35
N GLY A 312 20.89 10.18 4.82
CA GLY A 312 20.22 8.93 4.47
C GLY A 312 19.82 8.86 2.99
N ALA A 313 19.36 9.96 2.39
CA ALA A 313 19.08 10.01 0.96
C ALA A 313 20.32 9.70 0.12
N LEU A 314 21.46 10.30 0.47
CA LEU A 314 22.74 9.98 -0.19
C LEU A 314 23.12 8.50 -0.01
N GLY A 315 22.87 7.94 1.18
CA GLY A 315 23.11 6.52 1.45
C GLY A 315 22.16 5.56 0.72
N SER A 316 20.95 6.01 0.36
CA SER A 316 20.00 5.15 -0.38
C SER A 316 20.44 4.85 -1.81
N GLY A 317 21.24 5.71 -2.44
CA GLY A 317 21.80 5.42 -3.77
C GLY A 317 22.82 4.27 -3.80
N LEU A 318 23.17 3.70 -2.64
CA LEU A 318 23.99 2.48 -2.54
C LEU A 318 23.15 1.21 -2.36
N GLU A 319 21.84 1.35 -2.18
CA GLU A 319 20.90 0.25 -2.06
C GLU A 319 20.59 -0.33 -3.45
N SER A 320 20.18 -1.60 -3.54
CA SER A 320 19.76 -2.14 -4.83
C SER A 320 18.34 -1.69 -5.15
N ASP A 321 18.09 -1.28 -6.39
CA ASP A 321 16.75 -0.88 -6.88
C ASP A 321 15.69 -1.95 -6.60
N GLU A 322 16.08 -3.23 -6.62
CA GLU A 322 15.21 -4.37 -6.32
C GLU A 322 14.75 -4.39 -4.85
N ALA A 323 15.63 -4.02 -3.90
CA ALA A 323 15.31 -3.99 -2.48
C ALA A 323 14.35 -2.83 -2.15
N ILE A 324 14.58 -1.64 -2.73
CA ILE A 324 13.69 -0.49 -2.58
C ILE A 324 12.31 -0.80 -3.20
N ARG A 325 12.29 -1.38 -4.40
CA ARG A 325 11.03 -1.76 -5.08
C ARG A 325 10.27 -2.85 -4.33
N ALA A 326 10.95 -3.87 -3.81
CA ALA A 326 10.32 -4.94 -3.00
C ALA A 326 9.70 -4.43 -1.69
N ALA A 327 10.16 -3.29 -1.22
CA ALA A 327 9.62 -2.65 -0.05
C ALA A 327 8.49 -1.64 -0.36
N ALA A 328 8.46 -1.07 -1.57
CA ALA A 328 7.47 -0.06 -2.00
C ALA A 328 6.23 -0.65 -2.69
N TYR A 329 6.33 -1.82 -3.31
CA TYR A 329 5.28 -2.44 -4.12
C TYR A 329 4.84 -3.83 -3.62
N SER A 330 3.66 -4.28 -4.05
CA SER A 330 3.27 -5.69 -3.92
C SER A 330 4.05 -6.55 -4.92
N LYS A 331 4.29 -7.84 -4.59
CA LYS A 331 5.09 -8.75 -5.40
C LYS A 331 4.57 -8.90 -6.83
N ARG A 332 3.27 -8.75 -7.01
CA ARG A 332 2.64 -8.80 -8.33
C ARG A 332 3.05 -7.64 -9.24
N GLU A 333 3.13 -6.41 -8.72
CA GLU A 333 3.61 -5.27 -9.51
C GLU A 333 5.09 -5.46 -9.88
N GLN A 334 5.87 -6.14 -9.03
CA GLN A 334 7.22 -6.55 -9.37
C GLN A 334 7.24 -7.58 -10.50
N GLU A 335 6.39 -8.61 -10.45
CA GLU A 335 6.27 -9.62 -11.50
C GLU A 335 5.86 -9.01 -12.83
N ARG A 336 4.86 -8.11 -12.86
CA ARG A 336 4.45 -7.38 -14.08
C ARG A 336 5.63 -6.64 -14.70
N ARG A 337 6.40 -5.92 -13.89
CA ARG A 337 7.55 -5.15 -14.40
C ARG A 337 8.69 -6.04 -14.87
N ARG A 338 8.96 -7.17 -14.18
CA ARG A 338 9.93 -8.16 -14.68
C ARG A 338 9.54 -8.69 -16.05
N THR A 339 8.27 -9.05 -16.24
CA THR A 339 7.78 -9.48 -17.56
C THR A 339 7.93 -8.39 -18.61
N LEU A 340 7.64 -7.12 -18.29
CA LEU A 340 7.84 -5.99 -19.22
C LEU A 340 9.32 -5.72 -19.54
N GLN A 341 10.21 -5.97 -18.58
CA GLN A 341 11.66 -5.76 -18.73
C GLN A 341 12.32 -6.89 -19.51
N ASP A 342 11.88 -8.14 -19.32
CA ASP A 342 12.28 -9.30 -20.13
C ASP A 342 11.81 -9.12 -21.59
N ASP A 343 10.59 -8.63 -21.80
CA ASP A 343 10.02 -8.37 -23.14
C ASP A 343 10.74 -7.22 -23.88
N HIS A 344 11.38 -6.30 -23.15
CA HIS A 344 12.27 -5.27 -23.71
C HIS A 344 13.72 -5.75 -23.90
N GLY A 345 14.15 -6.79 -23.17
CA GLY A 345 15.47 -7.40 -23.30
C GLY A 345 15.64 -8.27 -24.54
N ASP A 346 14.52 -8.80 -25.07
CA ASP A 346 14.48 -9.66 -26.26
C ASP A 346 14.26 -8.90 -27.59
N GLN A 347 14.22 -7.56 -27.58
CA GLN A 347 14.28 -6.80 -28.83
C GLN A 347 15.75 -6.61 -29.27
N PRO A 348 16.20 -7.25 -30.36
CA PRO A 348 17.54 -7.00 -30.88
C PRO A 348 17.64 -5.53 -31.27
N SER A 349 18.67 -4.87 -30.77
CA SER A 349 19.09 -3.53 -31.20
C SER A 349 19.16 -3.49 -32.73
N LYS A 350 18.31 -2.67 -33.35
CA LYS A 350 18.38 -2.39 -34.79
C LYS A 350 19.62 -1.57 -35.13
#